data_AF-A0A7Y5GPH3-F1
#
_entry.id   AF-A0A7Y5GPH3-F1
#
_cell.length_a   1.000
_cell.length_b   1.000
_cell.length_c   1.000
_cell.angle_alpha   90.00
_cell.angle_beta   90.00
_cell.angle_gamma   90.00
#
_symmetry.space_group_name_H-M   'P 1'
#
loop_
_entity.id
_entity.type
_entity.pdbx_description
1 polymer ?
#
loop_
_entity_poly.entity_id
_entity_poly.type
_entity_poly.pdbx_seq_one_letter_code
_entity_poly.pdbx_strand_id
1 'polypeptide(L)'
;MKISQRYSHLNGEEYLIVHHKALYKEIITTIKSINASQFMTKISEEKTMPGKRLYSPIELNRAYNKKFNALGWKESRYQYYITTNQKVLPELITLPYNQQKDFLVSKGIRNPISSYKQTDFVKDQIAVEIQFGKYAFVAFDLFVKHLLFYSGGVINLGIEVLPTKIMQSNMSSGVAYFEGEVYNILRHGRNNPPVPLLILGIEP
;
A
#
# COMPACT_ATOMS: atom_id res chain seq x y z
N MET A 1 -15.90 -2.05 -10.94
CA MET A 1 -14.53 -1.78 -11.39
C MET A 1 -13.95 -3.09 -11.86
N LYS A 2 -13.07 -3.04 -12.85
CA LYS A 2 -12.35 -4.23 -13.32
C LYS A 2 -10.89 -4.12 -12.94
N ILE A 3 -10.26 -5.27 -12.76
CA ILE A 3 -8.81 -5.40 -12.64
C ILE A 3 -8.33 -5.67 -14.06
N SER A 4 -7.72 -4.67 -14.69
CA SER A 4 -7.27 -4.72 -16.08
C SER A 4 -5.83 -5.20 -16.20
N GLN A 5 -5.00 -4.96 -15.18
CA GLN A 5 -3.59 -5.34 -15.18
C GLN A 5 -3.17 -5.89 -13.82
N ARG A 6 -2.16 -6.76 -13.82
CA ARG A 6 -1.55 -7.34 -12.62
C ARG A 6 -0.03 -7.38 -12.77
N TYR A 7 0.68 -7.15 -11.68
CA TYR A 7 2.11 -7.40 -11.59
C TYR A 7 2.42 -8.12 -10.28
N SER A 8 2.92 -9.35 -10.37
CA SER A 8 3.33 -10.18 -9.23
C SER A 8 4.83 -10.02 -9.01
N HIS A 9 5.20 -9.31 -7.95
CA HIS A 9 6.59 -9.12 -7.55
C HIS A 9 6.97 -10.16 -6.52
N LEU A 10 8.10 -10.85 -6.74
CA LEU A 10 8.56 -11.96 -5.90
C LEU A 10 7.48 -13.02 -5.67
N ASN A 11 6.71 -13.34 -6.72
CA ASN A 11 5.63 -14.33 -6.72
C ASN A 11 4.53 -14.06 -5.66
N GLY A 12 4.21 -12.79 -5.43
CA GLY A 12 3.20 -12.41 -4.44
C GLY A 12 1.79 -12.92 -4.76
N GLU A 13 1.36 -12.86 -6.02
CA GLU A 13 0.05 -13.40 -6.42
C GLU A 13 -0.02 -14.92 -6.20
N GLU A 14 1.05 -15.62 -6.54
CA GLU A 14 1.16 -17.07 -6.36
C GLU A 14 1.08 -17.44 -4.87
N TYR A 15 1.76 -16.69 -3.99
CA TYR A 15 1.65 -16.86 -2.55
C TYR A 15 0.19 -16.74 -2.07
N LEU A 16 -0.55 -15.74 -2.57
CA LEU A 16 -1.96 -15.55 -2.25
C LEU A 16 -2.83 -16.71 -2.77
N ILE A 17 -2.56 -17.21 -3.98
CA ILE A 17 -3.31 -18.32 -4.58
C ILE A 17 -3.12 -19.62 -3.77
N VAL A 18 -1.91 -19.88 -3.28
CA VAL A 18 -1.56 -21.11 -2.57
C VAL A 18 -1.98 -21.04 -1.09
N HIS A 19 -1.65 -19.95 -0.39
CA HIS A 19 -1.77 -19.88 1.06
C HIS A 19 -2.98 -19.08 1.55
N HIS A 20 -3.51 -18.16 0.73
CA HIS A 20 -4.57 -17.23 1.13
C HIS A 20 -5.74 -17.17 0.11
N LYS A 21 -6.05 -18.29 -0.55
CA LYS A 21 -7.00 -18.33 -1.68
C LYS A 21 -8.36 -17.67 -1.40
N ALA A 22 -8.93 -17.92 -0.22
CA ALA A 22 -10.21 -17.34 0.18
C ALA A 22 -10.12 -15.81 0.36
N LEU A 23 -9.08 -15.35 1.05
CA LEU A 23 -8.80 -13.93 1.26
C LEU A 23 -8.51 -13.23 -0.07
N TYR A 24 -7.75 -13.87 -0.97
CA TYR A 24 -7.49 -13.31 -2.30
C TYR A 24 -8.79 -13.12 -3.10
N LYS A 25 -9.68 -14.12 -3.09
CA LYS A 25 -11.00 -13.99 -3.70
C LYS A 25 -11.81 -12.85 -3.09
N GLU A 26 -11.77 -12.68 -1.77
CA GLU A 26 -12.44 -11.57 -1.05
C GLU A 26 -11.94 -10.20 -1.53
N ILE A 27 -10.62 -10.01 -1.64
CA ILE A 27 -10.00 -8.76 -2.12
C ILE A 27 -10.45 -8.46 -3.56
N ILE A 28 -10.34 -9.45 -4.45
CA ILE A 28 -10.71 -9.30 -5.86
C ILE A 28 -12.20 -8.99 -6.02
N THR A 29 -13.07 -9.67 -5.27
CA THR A 29 -14.51 -9.41 -5.28
C THR A 29 -14.83 -8.02 -4.74
N THR A 30 -14.14 -7.58 -3.68
CA THR A 30 -14.33 -6.26 -3.09
C THR A 30 -13.99 -5.16 -4.09
N ILE A 31 -12.82 -5.25 -4.74
CA ILE A 31 -12.39 -4.33 -5.80
C ILE A 31 -13.41 -4.28 -6.93
N LYS A 32 -13.88 -5.44 -7.37
CA LYS A 32 -14.85 -5.50 -8.47
C LYS A 32 -16.21 -4.90 -8.13
N SER A 33 -16.60 -4.91 -6.84
CA SER A 33 -17.91 -4.46 -6.38
C SER A 33 -18.16 -2.95 -6.44
N ILE A 34 -17.11 -2.14 -6.57
CA ILE A 34 -17.24 -0.68 -6.64
C ILE A 34 -17.67 -0.27 -8.05
N ASN A 35 -18.71 0.53 -8.22
CA ASN A 35 -19.06 1.12 -9.53
C ASN A 35 -18.42 2.51 -9.64
N ALA A 36 -17.32 2.64 -10.40
CA ALA A 36 -16.59 3.90 -10.49
C ALA A 36 -17.43 5.07 -11.03
N SER A 37 -18.39 4.81 -11.93
CA SER A 37 -19.22 5.86 -12.55
C SER A 37 -20.02 6.69 -11.54
N GLN A 38 -20.33 6.13 -10.37
CA GLN A 38 -21.01 6.83 -9.27
C GLN A 38 -20.12 7.89 -8.58
N PHE A 39 -18.81 7.87 -8.85
CA PHE A 39 -17.82 8.72 -8.18
C PHE A 39 -17.19 9.75 -9.13
N MET A 40 -17.76 9.98 -10.33
CA MET A 40 -17.37 11.10 -11.22
C MET A 40 -17.99 12.44 -10.77
N THR A 41 -17.76 12.79 -9.51
CA THR A 41 -18.39 13.92 -8.81
C THR A 41 -17.50 15.15 -8.74
N LYS A 42 -16.19 15.00 -8.94
CA LYS A 42 -15.22 16.10 -8.82
C LYS A 42 -15.28 16.99 -10.06
N ILE A 43 -15.54 18.28 -9.88
CA ILE A 43 -15.34 19.29 -10.92
C ILE A 43 -13.90 19.79 -10.84
N SER A 44 -13.20 19.76 -11.98
CA SER A 44 -11.81 20.20 -12.05
C SER A 44 -11.67 21.72 -12.08
N GLU A 45 -10.77 22.23 -11.25
CA GLU A 45 -10.32 23.63 -11.22
C GLU A 45 -8.90 23.79 -11.82
N GLU A 46 -8.33 22.70 -12.36
CA GLU A 46 -6.98 22.72 -12.92
C GLU A 46 -6.95 23.52 -14.24
N LYS A 47 -5.93 24.37 -14.41
CA LYS A 47 -5.78 25.24 -15.60
C LYS A 47 -5.87 24.50 -16.93
N THR A 48 -5.42 23.24 -16.96
CA THR A 48 -5.39 22.39 -18.17
C THR A 48 -6.71 21.69 -18.46
N MET A 49 -7.67 21.67 -17.52
CA MET A 49 -8.94 20.95 -17.64
C MET A 49 -10.07 21.59 -16.81
N PRO A 50 -10.36 22.89 -16.99
CA PRO A 50 -11.39 23.56 -16.21
C PRO A 50 -12.79 22.97 -16.48
N GLY A 51 -13.57 22.72 -15.43
CA GLY A 51 -14.96 22.29 -15.54
C GLY A 51 -15.17 20.80 -15.90
N LYS A 52 -14.11 20.04 -16.18
CA LYS A 52 -14.22 18.59 -16.46
C LYS A 52 -14.70 17.83 -15.22
N ARG A 53 -15.65 16.92 -15.39
CA ARG A 53 -16.01 15.93 -14.35
C ARG A 53 -14.97 14.83 -14.28
N LEU A 54 -14.42 14.60 -13.11
CA LEU A 54 -13.36 13.64 -12.81
C LEU A 54 -13.82 12.69 -11.71
N TYR A 55 -13.18 11.53 -11.62
CA TYR A 55 -13.33 10.65 -10.47
C TYR A 55 -12.79 11.34 -9.21
N SER A 56 -13.54 11.25 -8.12
CA SER A 56 -13.15 11.77 -6.80
C SER A 56 -12.34 10.73 -6.03
N PRO A 57 -11.02 10.95 -5.80
CA PRO A 57 -10.20 10.04 -4.99
C PRO A 57 -10.77 9.85 -3.57
N ILE A 58 -11.30 10.93 -2.98
CA ILE A 58 -11.84 10.94 -1.61
C ILE A 58 -13.05 10.02 -1.51
N GLU A 59 -13.97 10.08 -2.47
CA GLU A 59 -15.17 9.26 -2.43
C GLU A 59 -14.89 7.80 -2.78
N LEU A 60 -13.99 7.55 -3.73
CA LEU A 60 -13.51 6.19 -4.02
C LEU A 60 -12.87 5.57 -2.78
N ASN A 61 -11.94 6.27 -2.12
CA ASN A 61 -11.31 5.80 -0.88
C ASN A 61 -12.35 5.53 0.21
N ARG A 62 -13.36 6.39 0.36
CA ARG A 62 -14.45 6.17 1.32
C ARG A 62 -15.26 4.91 1.01
N ALA A 63 -15.54 4.66 -0.28
CA ALA A 63 -16.29 3.49 -0.71
C ALA A 63 -15.52 2.19 -0.44
N TYR A 64 -14.22 2.18 -0.73
CA TYR A 64 -13.33 1.07 -0.40
C TYR A 64 -13.21 0.83 1.10
N ASN A 65 -12.96 1.87 1.88
CA ASN A 65 -12.93 1.81 3.35
C ASN A 65 -14.18 1.14 3.91
N LYS A 66 -15.37 1.58 3.47
CA LYS A 66 -16.64 0.99 3.93
C LYS A 66 -16.72 -0.50 3.63
N LYS A 67 -16.30 -0.93 2.43
CA LYS A 67 -16.39 -2.34 2.01
C LYS A 67 -15.39 -3.22 2.74
N PHE A 68 -14.12 -2.81 2.82
CA PHE A 68 -13.08 -3.56 3.51
C PHE A 68 -13.36 -3.66 5.02
N ASN A 69 -13.76 -2.56 5.67
CA ASN A 69 -14.11 -2.58 7.09
C ASN A 69 -15.29 -3.52 7.40
N ALA A 70 -16.30 -3.58 6.51
CA ALA A 70 -17.42 -4.51 6.66
C ALA A 70 -17.01 -5.99 6.57
N LEU A 71 -15.84 -6.27 5.98
CA LEU A 71 -15.25 -7.62 5.86
C LEU A 71 -14.20 -7.89 6.95
N GLY A 72 -14.07 -7.00 7.93
CA GLY A 72 -13.17 -7.15 9.07
C GLY A 72 -11.72 -6.81 8.77
N TRP A 73 -11.42 -6.18 7.63
CA TRP A 73 -10.11 -5.56 7.42
C TRP A 73 -9.99 -4.35 8.33
N LYS A 74 -8.81 -4.15 8.91
CA LYS A 74 -8.58 -3.10 9.90
C LYS A 74 -7.32 -2.33 9.56
N GLU A 75 -7.35 -1.06 9.92
CA GLU A 75 -6.15 -0.25 9.94
C GLU A 75 -5.13 -0.84 10.92
N SER A 76 -3.87 -0.89 10.52
CA SER A 76 -2.78 -1.41 11.34
C SER A 76 -1.73 -0.35 11.54
N ARG A 77 -1.35 -0.12 12.80
CA ARG A 77 -0.28 0.79 13.18
C ARG A 77 0.91 -0.02 13.68
N TYR A 78 2.04 0.10 12.99
CA TYR A 78 3.30 -0.48 13.39
C TYR A 78 4.19 0.57 14.05
N GLN A 79 4.49 0.37 15.33
CA GLN A 79 5.35 1.23 16.13
C GLN A 79 6.74 0.62 16.24
N TYR A 80 7.77 1.46 16.15
CA TYR A 80 9.16 1.03 16.18
C TYR A 80 10.06 2.16 16.69
N TYR A 81 11.22 1.82 17.21
CA TYR A 81 12.28 2.77 17.47
C TYR A 81 13.28 2.81 16.30
N ILE A 82 13.84 3.98 16.03
CA ILE A 82 14.85 4.15 14.99
C ILE A 82 16.26 4.15 15.59
N THR A 83 17.22 3.72 14.78
CA THR A 83 18.64 3.81 15.08
C THR A 83 19.44 4.03 13.80
N THR A 84 20.53 4.78 13.89
CA THR A 84 21.54 4.88 12.83
C THR A 84 22.69 3.89 13.04
N ASN A 85 22.67 3.12 14.13
CA ASN A 85 23.68 2.11 14.41
C ASN A 85 23.33 0.78 13.72
N GLN A 86 23.99 0.54 12.58
CA GLN A 86 23.80 -0.66 11.77
C GLN A 86 24.05 -1.97 12.52
N LYS A 87 24.94 -2.00 13.53
CA LYS A 87 25.24 -3.23 14.29
C LYS A 87 24.10 -3.65 15.20
N VAL A 88 23.24 -2.71 15.61
CA VAL A 88 22.15 -2.93 16.56
C VAL A 88 20.83 -3.22 15.84
N LEU A 89 20.69 -2.75 14.59
CA LEU A 89 19.45 -2.84 13.82
C LEU A 89 18.93 -4.28 13.64
N PRO A 90 19.74 -5.31 13.29
CA PRO A 90 19.21 -6.66 13.07
C PRO A 90 18.54 -7.27 14.30
N GLU A 91 19.05 -6.98 15.50
CA GLU A 91 18.45 -7.43 16.75
C GLU A 91 17.22 -6.57 17.09
N LEU A 92 17.32 -5.24 16.94
CA LEU A 92 16.24 -4.29 17.22
C LEU A 92 14.94 -4.64 16.50
N ILE A 93 14.99 -4.95 15.20
CA ILE A 93 13.79 -5.18 14.39
C ILE A 93 13.03 -6.45 14.79
N THR A 94 13.69 -7.39 15.48
CA THR A 94 13.05 -8.62 15.97
C THR A 94 12.38 -8.45 17.33
N LEU A 95 12.68 -7.35 18.04
CA LEU A 95 12.16 -7.11 19.37
C LEU A 95 10.75 -6.50 19.32
N PRO A 96 9.85 -6.92 20.22
CA PRO A 96 8.60 -6.21 20.46
C PRO A 96 8.83 -4.73 20.80
N TYR A 97 7.94 -3.85 20.35
CA TYR A 97 8.06 -2.39 20.52
C TYR A 97 8.36 -1.95 21.97
N ASN A 98 7.74 -2.59 22.97
CA ASN A 98 7.95 -2.28 24.38
C ASN A 98 9.34 -2.64 24.91
N GLN A 99 10.11 -3.49 24.20
CA GLN A 99 11.47 -3.88 24.57
C GLN A 99 12.54 -3.08 23.81
N GLN A 100 12.18 -2.53 22.64
CA GLN A 100 13.11 -1.82 21.75
C GLN A 100 13.79 -0.62 22.43
N LYS A 101 13.07 0.14 23.25
CA LYS A 101 13.62 1.30 23.97
C LYS A 101 14.76 0.91 24.90
N ASP A 102 14.50 -0.04 25.80
CA ASP A 102 15.47 -0.46 26.82
C ASP A 102 16.67 -1.15 26.16
N PHE A 103 16.42 -1.91 25.09
CA PHE A 103 17.46 -2.47 24.26
C PHE A 103 18.40 -1.39 23.69
N LEU A 104 17.87 -0.32 23.08
CA LEU A 104 18.68 0.78 22.55
C LEU A 104 19.49 1.47 23.66
N VAL A 105 18.88 1.70 24.82
CA VAL A 105 19.57 2.28 25.99
C VAL A 105 20.72 1.37 26.42
N SER A 106 20.51 0.05 26.49
CA SER A 106 21.55 -0.92 26.86
C SER A 106 22.74 -0.93 25.90
N LYS A 107 22.53 -0.56 24.62
CA LYS A 107 23.58 -0.42 23.60
C LYS A 107 24.20 0.99 23.55
N GLY A 108 23.91 1.84 24.54
CA GLY A 108 24.52 3.18 24.68
C GLY A 108 23.79 4.31 23.94
N ILE A 109 22.60 4.06 23.38
CA ILE A 109 21.80 5.10 22.71
C ILE A 109 20.99 5.88 23.74
N ARG A 110 21.39 7.12 24.01
CA ARG A 110 20.85 7.94 25.10
C ARG A 110 19.41 8.43 24.87
N ASN A 111 19.06 8.73 23.62
CA ASN A 111 17.75 9.28 23.26
C ASN A 111 17.08 8.42 22.17
N PRO A 112 16.56 7.21 22.51
CA PRO A 112 15.81 6.41 21.55
C PRO A 112 14.60 7.18 21.00
N ILE A 113 14.50 7.26 19.68
CA ILE A 113 13.42 7.98 19.00
C ILE A 113 12.35 6.96 18.59
N SER A 114 11.13 7.13 19.11
CA SER A 114 9.97 6.35 18.68
C SER A 114 9.40 6.91 17.38
N SER A 115 8.96 6.01 16.50
CA SER A 115 8.27 6.31 15.26
C SER A 115 7.14 5.31 15.02
N TYR A 116 6.33 5.57 14.01
CA TYR A 116 5.30 4.64 13.57
C TYR A 116 4.96 4.84 12.10
N LYS A 117 4.38 3.80 11.51
CA LYS A 117 3.66 3.85 10.24
C LYS A 117 2.30 3.19 10.39
N GLN A 118 1.42 3.53 9.47
CA GLN A 118 0.04 3.08 9.46
C GLN A 118 -0.32 2.69 8.03
N THR A 119 -1.08 1.61 7.90
CA THR A 119 -1.54 1.04 6.64
C THR A 119 -3.05 0.83 6.74
N ASP A 120 -3.74 1.03 5.61
CA ASP A 120 -5.20 1.16 5.58
C ASP A 120 -5.91 -0.14 5.96
N PHE A 121 -5.49 -1.27 5.38
CA PHE A 121 -6.18 -2.54 5.53
C PHE A 121 -5.20 -3.69 5.76
N VAL A 122 -5.26 -4.31 6.93
CA VAL A 122 -4.54 -5.56 7.25
C VAL A 122 -5.51 -6.62 7.72
N LYS A 123 -5.34 -7.83 7.20
CA LYS A 123 -6.04 -9.05 7.60
C LYS A 123 -5.17 -10.25 7.28
N ASP A 124 -5.05 -11.19 8.21
CA ASP A 124 -4.27 -12.43 8.06
C ASP A 124 -2.87 -12.23 7.47
N GLN A 125 -2.13 -11.22 7.97
CA GLN A 125 -0.78 -10.84 7.53
C GLN A 125 -0.68 -10.42 6.05
N ILE A 126 -1.80 -10.01 5.42
CA ILE A 126 -1.82 -9.37 4.11
C ILE A 126 -2.20 -7.90 4.31
N ALA A 127 -1.41 -6.98 3.75
CA ALA A 127 -1.78 -5.57 3.65
C ALA A 127 -2.39 -5.26 2.29
N VAL A 128 -3.44 -4.43 2.26
CA VAL A 128 -4.00 -3.84 1.04
C VAL A 128 -3.96 -2.33 1.18
N GLU A 129 -3.44 -1.65 0.16
CA GLU A 129 -3.40 -0.21 0.03
C GLU A 129 -4.17 0.20 -1.23
N ILE A 130 -5.09 1.15 -1.07
CA ILE A 130 -5.88 1.69 -2.19
C ILE A 130 -5.35 3.08 -2.51
N GLN A 131 -4.56 3.20 -3.58
CA GLN A 131 -3.90 4.45 -3.91
C GLN A 131 -4.52 5.17 -5.10
N PHE A 132 -5.22 6.25 -4.75
CA PHE A 132 -5.61 7.33 -5.68
C PHE A 132 -4.86 8.65 -5.37
N GLY A 133 -3.76 8.55 -4.60
CA GLY A 133 -2.92 9.67 -4.18
C GLY A 133 -1.85 10.07 -5.19
N LYS A 134 -1.02 11.04 -4.79
CA LYS A 134 0.08 11.53 -5.63
C LYS A 134 1.20 10.48 -5.74
N TYR A 135 1.89 10.44 -6.87
CA TYR A 135 3.00 9.51 -7.15
C TYR A 135 4.04 9.41 -6.03
N ALA A 136 4.37 10.51 -5.35
CA ALA A 136 5.36 10.53 -4.27
C ALA A 136 4.94 9.66 -3.06
N PHE A 137 3.64 9.55 -2.78
CA PHE A 137 3.13 8.73 -1.67
C PHE A 137 3.11 7.24 -2.04
N VAL A 138 2.84 6.89 -3.29
CA VAL A 138 2.83 5.50 -3.74
C VAL A 138 4.24 4.91 -3.75
N ALA A 139 5.23 5.68 -4.19
CA ALA A 139 6.63 5.27 -4.07
C ALA A 139 7.02 5.04 -2.59
N PHE A 140 6.54 5.88 -1.68
CA PHE A 140 6.76 5.67 -0.24
C PHE A 140 6.10 4.38 0.26
N ASP A 141 4.89 4.07 -0.21
CA ASP A 141 4.16 2.86 0.19
C ASP A 141 4.88 1.59 -0.27
N LEU A 142 5.26 1.54 -1.56
CA LEU A 142 5.94 0.40 -2.18
C LEU A 142 7.32 0.11 -1.58
N PHE A 143 8.14 1.14 -1.35
CA PHE A 143 9.55 0.97 -0.97
C PHE A 143 9.83 1.14 0.53
N VAL A 144 8.98 1.83 1.27
CA VAL A 144 9.19 2.09 2.70
C VAL A 144 8.14 1.40 3.56
N LYS A 145 6.86 1.65 3.30
CA LYS A 145 5.77 1.17 4.17
C LYS A 145 5.69 -0.36 4.15
N HIS A 146 5.50 -0.98 2.99
CA HIS A 146 5.39 -2.45 2.93
C HIS A 146 6.62 -3.16 3.48
N LEU A 147 7.83 -2.66 3.18
CA LEU A 147 9.07 -3.23 3.70
C LEU A 147 9.14 -3.16 5.24
N LEU A 148 8.72 -2.06 5.84
CA LEU A 148 8.69 -1.90 7.29
C LEU A 148 7.73 -2.89 7.96
N PHE A 149 6.50 -3.02 7.42
CA PHE A 149 5.51 -3.97 7.96
C PHE A 149 5.96 -5.43 7.74
N TYR A 150 6.63 -5.72 6.63
CA TYR A 150 7.16 -7.05 6.32
C TYR A 150 8.31 -7.43 7.25
N SER A 151 9.32 -6.56 7.38
CA SER A 151 10.47 -6.79 8.27
C SER A 151 10.07 -6.83 9.76
N GLY A 152 9.00 -6.14 10.14
CA GLY A 152 8.41 -6.20 11.47
C GLY A 152 7.50 -7.42 11.72
N GLY A 153 7.35 -8.32 10.75
CA GLY A 153 6.51 -9.52 10.87
C GLY A 153 5.00 -9.24 10.94
N VAL A 154 4.56 -8.04 10.57
CA VAL A 154 3.12 -7.68 10.55
C VAL A 154 2.43 -8.20 9.31
N ILE A 155 3.15 -8.27 8.18
CA ILE A 155 2.66 -8.80 6.91
C ILE A 155 3.66 -9.76 6.29
N ASN A 156 3.16 -10.69 5.49
CA ASN A 156 3.97 -11.50 4.57
C ASN A 156 3.94 -10.97 3.14
N LEU A 157 2.93 -10.14 2.83
CA LEU A 157 2.71 -9.62 1.49
C LEU A 157 1.92 -8.30 1.51
N GLY A 158 2.32 -7.37 0.63
CA GLY A 158 1.58 -6.15 0.35
C GLY A 158 0.82 -6.21 -0.98
N ILE A 159 -0.38 -5.64 -1.02
CA ILE A 159 -1.15 -5.44 -2.24
C ILE A 159 -1.36 -3.95 -2.46
N GLU A 160 -0.95 -3.46 -3.63
CA GLU A 160 -1.12 -2.07 -4.02
C GLU A 160 -2.15 -1.98 -5.15
N VAL A 161 -3.25 -1.26 -4.94
CA VAL A 161 -4.31 -1.10 -5.93
C VAL A 161 -4.25 0.31 -6.52
N LEU A 162 -3.95 0.41 -7.81
CA LEU A 162 -3.71 1.66 -8.51
C LEU A 162 -4.64 1.81 -9.72
N PRO A 163 -5.08 3.02 -10.06
CA PRO A 163 -5.73 3.24 -11.35
C PRO A 163 -4.74 2.95 -12.48
N THR A 164 -5.19 2.37 -13.59
CA THR A 164 -4.37 2.37 -14.83
C THR A 164 -4.30 3.78 -15.42
N LYS A 165 -3.44 3.99 -16.41
CA LYS A 165 -3.35 5.28 -17.11
C LYS A 165 -4.69 5.72 -17.71
N ILE A 166 -5.50 4.76 -18.17
CA ILE A 166 -6.84 4.98 -18.71
C ILE A 166 -7.74 5.63 -17.65
N MET A 167 -7.80 5.06 -16.44
CA MET A 167 -8.58 5.64 -15.36
C MET A 167 -7.98 6.95 -14.86
N GLN A 168 -6.67 7.01 -14.65
CA GLN A 168 -5.94 8.18 -14.14
C GLN A 168 -6.15 9.42 -15.03
N SER A 169 -6.31 9.26 -16.35
CA SER A 169 -6.62 10.36 -17.28
C SER A 169 -7.95 11.08 -17.01
N ASN A 170 -8.81 10.47 -16.19
CA ASN A 170 -10.07 11.01 -15.72
C ASN A 170 -10.04 11.32 -14.21
N MET A 171 -8.84 11.51 -13.65
CA MET A 171 -8.58 11.94 -12.28
C MET A 171 -7.76 13.24 -12.30
N SER A 172 -7.51 13.80 -11.12
CA SER A 172 -6.63 14.97 -11.00
C SER A 172 -5.20 14.68 -11.44
N SER A 173 -4.50 15.74 -11.89
CA SER A 173 -3.09 15.62 -12.30
C SER A 173 -2.22 15.10 -11.15
N GLY A 174 -1.19 14.32 -11.50
CA GLY A 174 -0.19 13.81 -10.56
C GLY A 174 -0.65 12.63 -9.69
N VAL A 175 -1.87 12.11 -9.90
CA VAL A 175 -2.28 10.82 -9.33
C VAL A 175 -1.39 9.71 -9.93
N ALA A 176 -0.89 8.83 -9.07
CA ALA A 176 -0.09 7.68 -9.48
C ALA A 176 -0.90 6.73 -10.39
N TYR A 177 -0.23 5.94 -11.21
CA TYR A 177 -0.90 4.97 -12.07
C TYR A 177 -0.07 3.70 -12.22
N PHE A 178 -0.76 2.58 -12.41
CA PHE A 178 -0.20 1.24 -12.46
C PHE A 178 1.07 1.15 -13.32
N GLU A 179 0.99 1.62 -14.56
CA GLU A 179 2.08 1.51 -15.53
C GLU A 179 3.34 2.26 -15.06
N GLY A 180 3.16 3.43 -14.44
CA GLY A 180 4.26 4.24 -13.91
C GLY A 180 4.94 3.58 -12.71
N GLU A 181 4.15 3.02 -11.78
CA GLU A 181 4.69 2.43 -10.56
C GLU A 181 5.30 1.04 -10.78
N VAL A 182 4.72 0.23 -11.66
CA VAL A 182 5.35 -1.02 -12.10
C VAL A 182 6.66 -0.73 -12.82
N TYR A 183 6.70 0.30 -13.68
CA TYR A 183 7.93 0.74 -14.31
C TYR A 183 9.00 1.17 -13.28
N ASN A 184 8.61 1.87 -12.22
CA ASN A 184 9.52 2.22 -11.12
C ASN A 184 10.11 0.96 -10.48
N ILE A 185 9.30 -0.04 -10.13
CA ILE A 185 9.80 -1.30 -9.53
C ILE A 185 10.75 -2.03 -10.49
N LEU A 186 10.37 -2.20 -11.75
CA LEU A 186 11.20 -2.90 -12.73
C LEU A 186 12.58 -2.24 -12.90
N ARG A 187 12.65 -0.90 -12.78
CA ARG A 187 13.91 -0.15 -12.83
C ARG A 187 14.84 -0.38 -11.64
N HIS A 188 14.29 -0.76 -10.48
CA HIS A 188 15.11 -1.10 -9.31
C HIS A 188 15.75 -2.49 -9.40
N GLY A 189 15.36 -3.30 -10.39
CA GLY A 189 15.86 -4.65 -10.61
C GLY A 189 15.01 -5.72 -9.93
N ARG A 190 15.34 -7.00 -10.18
CA ARG A 190 14.45 -8.14 -9.92
C ARG A 190 14.02 -8.33 -8.46
N ASN A 191 14.86 -7.96 -7.50
CA ASN A 191 14.67 -8.30 -6.08
C ASN A 191 14.35 -7.08 -5.19
N ASN A 192 14.04 -5.94 -5.79
CA ASN A 192 13.82 -4.69 -5.06
C ASN A 192 12.42 -4.14 -5.37
N PRO A 193 11.57 -3.89 -4.36
CA PRO A 193 11.84 -4.02 -2.92
C PRO A 193 11.87 -5.49 -2.45
N PRO A 194 12.60 -5.82 -1.36
CA PRO A 194 12.73 -7.19 -0.86
C PRO A 194 11.52 -7.60 0.00
N VAL A 195 10.32 -7.37 -0.54
CA VAL A 195 9.02 -7.73 0.05
C VAL A 195 8.12 -8.24 -1.07
N PRO A 196 7.40 -9.38 -0.90
CA PRO A 196 6.42 -9.82 -1.88
C PRO A 196 5.31 -8.79 -2.06
N LEU A 197 5.03 -8.43 -3.32
CA LEU A 197 3.98 -7.47 -3.65
C LEU A 197 3.08 -7.99 -4.78
N LEU A 198 1.80 -7.66 -4.70
CA LEU A 198 0.89 -7.76 -5.82
C LEU A 198 0.36 -6.37 -6.16
N ILE A 199 0.65 -5.89 -7.38
CA ILE A 199 0.13 -4.61 -7.86
C ILE A 199 -1.03 -4.88 -8.79
N LEU A 200 -2.17 -4.24 -8.52
CA LEU A 200 -3.40 -4.40 -9.28
C LEU A 200 -3.75 -3.07 -9.97
N GLY A 201 -3.79 -3.09 -11.30
CA GLY A 201 -4.24 -1.98 -12.12
C GLY A 201 -5.75 -2.04 -12.33
N ILE A 202 -6.47 -1.02 -11.87
CA ILE A 202 -7.94 -0.98 -11.93
C ILE A 202 -8.47 0.09 -12.89
N GLU A 203 -9.63 -0.22 -13.44
CA GLU A 203 -10.38 0.63 -14.35
C GLU A 203 -11.88 0.60 -13.98
N PRO A 204 -12.66 1.61 -14.40
CA PRO A 204 -14.11 1.63 -14.27
C PRO A 204 -14.80 0.33 -14.71
#